data_AF-A0A6C0LRQ9-F1
#
_entry.id   AF-A0A6C0LRQ9-F1
#
_cell.length_a   1.000
_cell.length_b   1.000
_cell.length_c   1.000
_cell.angle_alpha   90.00
_cell.angle_beta   90.00
_cell.angle_gamma   90.00
#
_symmetry.space_group_name_H-M   'P 1'
#
loop_
_entity.id
_entity.type
_entity.pdbx_description
1 polymer ?
#
loop_
_entity_poly.entity_id
_entity_poly.type
_entity_poly.pdbx_seq_one_letter_code
_entity_poly.pdbx_strand_id
1 'polypeptide(L)'
;MTNCLAIDRKSNQCRNYGCNESRFCKFHQYMNDYTDEMLGNLTICSGCKKSYYLENGRKICNGCKERSKSNVEKRKETIVLCGKDSCKFKRSEANKYCNKHQICILEDETKAMNKKLCVNYIRGCRTQLDLDYTFTRCSDCLEKDRKKDNERRQNAKSLNATTIVENAQSKYCNTCCKEYLLEFFIGEKGNETKTCKACRDDNKIQDLRRDKEHRNELARTNIYEKYNRYIKSCNERCLDFRITYDEFINIVNNECCYCGYVNSDFVNGIDRKNSSIGYILDNCIACCKMCNYMKGSLSIDVFIKRAEHILSYQNRINGNLYPECFSNHKCMPYYRYKSRAVEKQIDFSITQEDYENIIQNDCFLCGKQSDENNINGIDRMDSKKGYVLDNINACCGECNYMKNIWDYDEFINKLVAIYEKNKDRINNEENKDFELVNNIIPRNKPKKSIEEIKEANRIYKQRQREKLKEKYGEEEYKKIRAKEIASYRA
;
A
#
# COMPACT_ATOMS: atom_id res chain seq x y z
N MET A 1 -71.39 48.75 -59.13
CA MET A 1 -70.50 47.70 -58.58
C MET A 1 -70.10 48.10 -57.18
N THR A 2 -70.26 47.22 -56.20
CA THR A 2 -69.85 47.47 -54.81
C THR A 2 -68.33 47.42 -54.69
N ASN A 3 -67.73 48.28 -53.85
CA ASN A 3 -66.30 48.23 -53.56
C ASN A 3 -65.97 46.97 -52.76
N CYS A 4 -64.79 46.38 -53.00
CA CYS A 4 -64.34 45.22 -52.23
C CYS A 4 -64.09 45.61 -50.76
N LEU A 5 -64.66 44.83 -49.84
CA LEU A 5 -64.57 45.09 -48.39
C LEU A 5 -63.21 44.70 -47.75
N ALA A 6 -62.29 44.12 -48.50
CA ALA A 6 -60.98 43.71 -48.00
C ALA A 6 -59.97 44.86 -47.98
N ILE A 7 -58.85 44.67 -47.28
CA ILE A 7 -57.68 45.55 -47.32
C ILE A 7 -56.61 45.04 -48.28
N ASP A 8 -55.88 45.96 -48.90
CA ASP A 8 -54.71 45.71 -49.74
C ASP A 8 -53.45 45.41 -48.90
N ARG A 9 -52.31 45.16 -49.58
CA ARG A 9 -51.04 44.79 -48.93
C ARG A 9 -50.43 45.89 -48.05
N LYS A 10 -50.88 47.13 -48.20
CA LYS A 10 -50.46 48.31 -47.43
C LYS A 10 -51.49 48.67 -46.35
N SER A 11 -52.44 47.77 -46.06
CA SER A 11 -53.54 47.97 -45.13
C SER A 11 -54.51 49.08 -45.52
N ASN A 12 -54.53 49.51 -46.79
CA ASN A 12 -55.53 50.43 -47.31
C ASN A 12 -56.74 49.66 -47.83
N GLN A 13 -57.89 50.33 -47.98
CA GLN A 13 -59.05 49.71 -48.62
C GLN A 13 -58.71 49.22 -50.03
N CYS A 14 -59.17 48.01 -50.37
CA CYS A 14 -58.96 47.42 -51.68
C CYS A 14 -59.54 48.32 -52.78
N ARG A 15 -58.72 48.67 -53.78
CA ARG A 15 -59.10 49.55 -54.90
C ARG A 15 -59.94 48.87 -55.98
N ASN A 16 -60.20 47.57 -55.84
CA ASN A 16 -60.94 46.78 -56.83
C ASN A 16 -62.42 46.65 -56.46
N TYR A 17 -63.26 46.45 -57.46
CA TYR A 17 -64.69 46.18 -57.28
C TYR A 17 -65.00 44.71 -56.97
N GLY A 18 -66.11 44.47 -56.29
CA GLY A 18 -66.70 43.15 -56.06
C GLY A 18 -67.00 42.44 -57.39
N CYS A 19 -66.75 41.13 -57.43
CA CYS A 19 -67.02 40.31 -58.61
C CYS A 19 -68.38 39.63 -58.48
N ASN A 20 -69.27 39.81 -59.46
CA ASN A 20 -70.64 39.25 -59.44
C ASN A 20 -71.42 39.69 -58.17
N GLU A 21 -72.05 38.74 -57.47
CA GLU A 21 -72.75 38.94 -56.19
C GLU A 21 -71.81 38.90 -54.96
N SER A 22 -70.50 38.70 -55.15
CA SER A 22 -69.53 38.69 -54.05
C SER A 22 -69.21 40.10 -53.56
N ARG A 23 -69.14 40.24 -52.22
CA ARG A 23 -68.65 41.45 -51.52
C ARG A 23 -67.14 41.70 -51.73
N PHE A 24 -66.45 40.83 -52.48
CA PHE A 24 -65.01 40.83 -52.67
C PHE A 24 -64.61 40.79 -54.15
N CYS A 25 -63.43 41.34 -54.47
CA CYS A 25 -62.88 41.27 -55.82
C CYS A 25 -62.35 39.85 -56.12
N LYS A 26 -61.97 39.59 -57.38
CA LYS A 26 -61.41 38.29 -57.81
C LYS A 26 -60.22 37.79 -56.98
N PHE A 27 -59.48 38.70 -56.35
CA PHE A 27 -58.31 38.35 -55.53
C PHE A 27 -58.64 38.11 -54.05
N HIS A 28 -59.83 38.48 -53.58
CA HIS A 28 -60.27 38.39 -52.17
C HIS A 28 -61.43 37.42 -51.98
N GLN A 29 -61.72 36.56 -52.96
CA GLN A 29 -62.79 35.56 -52.90
C GLN A 29 -62.67 34.60 -51.71
N TYR A 30 -61.46 34.40 -51.18
CA TYR A 30 -61.21 33.55 -50.00
C TYR A 30 -61.73 34.16 -48.67
N MET A 31 -62.30 35.36 -48.70
CA MET A 31 -62.90 36.05 -47.56
C MET A 31 -64.44 36.07 -47.61
N ASN A 32 -65.07 35.41 -48.58
CA ASN A 32 -66.53 35.43 -48.72
C ASN A 32 -67.24 34.96 -47.43
N ASP A 33 -66.65 34.02 -46.72
CA ASP A 33 -67.18 33.44 -45.48
C ASP A 33 -66.81 34.23 -44.22
N TYR A 34 -66.18 35.40 -44.35
CA TYR A 34 -65.78 36.22 -43.20
C TYR A 34 -66.97 37.04 -42.69
N THR A 35 -67.15 37.05 -41.38
CA THR A 35 -68.10 37.94 -40.72
C THR A 35 -67.59 39.39 -40.76
N ASP A 36 -68.49 40.36 -40.59
CA ASP A 36 -68.11 41.78 -40.61
C ASP A 36 -67.12 42.13 -39.47
N GLU A 37 -67.19 41.43 -38.33
CA GLU A 37 -66.21 41.52 -37.25
C GLU A 37 -64.81 41.01 -37.66
N MET A 38 -64.74 39.90 -38.40
CA MET A 38 -63.48 39.36 -38.93
C MET A 38 -62.87 40.29 -39.98
N LEU A 39 -63.70 41.00 -40.74
CA LEU A 39 -63.28 42.00 -41.72
C LEU A 39 -62.75 43.28 -41.07
N GLY A 40 -63.32 43.69 -39.93
CA GLY A 40 -62.81 44.80 -39.13
C GLY A 40 -61.42 44.55 -38.54
N ASN A 41 -61.04 43.28 -38.37
CA ASN A 41 -59.80 42.84 -37.72
C ASN A 41 -58.81 42.14 -38.67
N LEU A 42 -58.81 42.51 -39.96
CA LEU A 42 -57.87 41.95 -40.94
C LEU A 42 -56.43 42.39 -40.68
N THR A 43 -55.50 41.44 -40.78
CA THR A 43 -54.05 41.68 -40.70
C THR A 43 -53.33 41.10 -41.90
N ILE A 44 -52.20 41.69 -42.27
CA ILE A 44 -51.41 41.21 -43.41
C ILE A 44 -50.51 40.06 -42.98
N CYS A 45 -50.69 38.90 -43.60
CA CYS A 45 -49.79 37.76 -43.38
C CYS A 45 -48.37 38.13 -43.83
N SER A 46 -47.38 38.04 -42.93
CA SER A 46 -45.99 38.40 -43.21
C SER A 46 -45.34 37.55 -44.30
N GLY A 47 -45.81 36.31 -44.50
CA GLY A 47 -45.34 35.37 -45.52
C GLY A 47 -45.86 35.67 -46.93
N CYS A 48 -47.17 35.50 -47.19
CA CYS A 48 -47.75 35.66 -48.53
C CYS A 48 -48.25 37.08 -48.84
N LYS A 49 -48.20 38.00 -47.88
CA LYS A 49 -48.63 39.40 -48.01
C LYS A 49 -50.11 39.59 -48.40
N LYS A 50 -50.96 38.58 -48.18
CA LYS A 50 -52.42 38.68 -48.30
C LYS A 50 -53.04 39.03 -46.94
N SER A 51 -54.19 39.69 -46.95
CA SER A 51 -54.97 40.02 -45.76
C SER A 51 -55.70 38.78 -45.24
N TYR A 52 -55.76 38.58 -43.93
CA TYR A 52 -56.46 37.47 -43.29
C TYR A 52 -56.96 37.92 -41.92
N TYR A 53 -58.01 37.27 -41.44
CA TYR A 53 -58.33 37.33 -40.01
C TYR A 53 -57.39 36.35 -39.29
N LEU A 54 -56.48 36.89 -38.48
CA LEU A 54 -55.46 36.10 -37.76
C LEU A 54 -55.73 36.18 -36.26
N GLU A 55 -56.39 35.15 -35.74
CA GLU A 55 -56.69 35.03 -34.32
C GLU A 55 -55.42 34.95 -33.45
N ASN A 56 -55.52 35.43 -32.21
CA ASN A 56 -54.49 35.26 -31.17
C ASN A 56 -53.10 35.81 -31.54
N GLY A 57 -53.03 36.97 -32.20
CA GLY A 57 -51.77 37.67 -32.49
C GLY A 57 -50.84 36.98 -33.49
N ARG A 58 -51.36 36.02 -34.29
CA ARG A 58 -50.57 35.32 -35.31
C ARG A 58 -50.16 36.27 -36.43
N LYS A 59 -48.90 36.15 -36.91
CA LYS A 59 -48.36 36.98 -38.00
C LYS A 59 -48.43 36.35 -39.40
N ILE A 60 -48.83 35.08 -39.50
CA ILE A 60 -48.87 34.31 -40.76
C ILE A 60 -50.18 33.51 -40.88
N CYS A 61 -50.66 33.31 -42.12
CA CYS A 61 -51.83 32.48 -42.40
C CYS A 61 -51.50 30.97 -42.31
N ASN A 62 -52.54 30.13 -42.18
CA ASN A 62 -52.40 28.68 -42.07
C ASN A 62 -51.63 28.05 -43.25
N GLY A 63 -51.88 28.51 -44.49
CA GLY A 63 -51.12 28.03 -45.65
C GLY A 63 -49.62 28.36 -45.60
N CYS A 64 -49.24 29.52 -45.04
CA CYS A 64 -47.83 29.85 -44.81
C CYS A 64 -47.22 29.02 -43.66
N LYS A 65 -48.03 28.70 -42.64
CA LYS A 65 -47.63 27.85 -41.51
C LYS A 65 -47.33 26.42 -41.98
N GLU A 66 -48.20 25.83 -42.79
CA GLU A 66 -48.01 24.50 -43.38
C GLU A 66 -46.82 24.46 -44.34
N ARG A 67 -46.67 25.48 -45.19
CA ARG A 67 -45.49 25.63 -46.05
C ARG A 67 -44.19 25.68 -45.24
N SER A 68 -44.19 26.41 -44.12
CA SER A 68 -43.04 26.47 -43.22
C SER A 68 -42.74 25.10 -42.59
N LYS A 69 -43.76 24.37 -42.13
CA LYS A 69 -43.62 23.00 -41.60
C LYS A 69 -43.00 22.06 -42.65
N SER A 70 -43.55 22.02 -43.86
CA SER A 70 -43.05 21.19 -44.95
C SER A 70 -41.61 21.55 -45.33
N ASN A 71 -41.26 22.84 -45.35
CA ASN A 71 -39.88 23.27 -45.59
C ASN A 71 -38.92 22.86 -44.47
N VAL A 72 -39.37 22.83 -43.22
CA VAL A 72 -38.58 22.33 -42.08
C VAL A 72 -38.39 20.82 -42.18
N GLU A 73 -39.41 20.06 -42.57
CA GLU A 73 -39.30 18.60 -42.80
C GLU A 73 -38.30 18.28 -43.91
N LYS A 74 -38.42 18.94 -45.08
CA LYS A 74 -37.45 18.78 -46.19
C LYS A 74 -36.01 19.13 -45.79
N ARG A 75 -35.82 20.12 -44.90
CA ARG A 75 -34.49 20.47 -44.36
C ARG A 75 -33.95 19.42 -43.39
N LYS A 76 -34.81 18.69 -42.66
CA LYS A 76 -34.38 17.60 -41.77
C LYS A 76 -33.89 16.39 -42.55
N GLU A 77 -34.54 16.06 -43.66
CA GLU A 77 -34.17 14.94 -44.53
C GLU A 77 -32.78 15.11 -45.20
N THR A 78 -32.34 16.36 -45.39
CA THR A 78 -31.08 16.68 -46.08
C THR A 78 -29.86 16.82 -45.15
N ILE A 79 -30.06 16.88 -43.83
CA ILE A 79 -28.96 17.09 -42.87
C ILE A 79 -28.41 15.74 -42.39
N VAL A 80 -27.19 15.41 -42.83
CA VAL A 80 -26.47 14.25 -42.29
C VAL A 80 -25.86 14.59 -40.92
N LEU A 81 -26.19 13.78 -39.93
CA LEU A 81 -25.76 13.97 -38.54
C LEU A 81 -24.36 13.42 -38.28
N CYS A 82 -23.75 13.89 -37.19
CA CYS A 82 -22.49 13.43 -36.66
C CYS A 82 -22.55 11.94 -36.29
N GLY A 83 -21.53 11.17 -36.70
CA GLY A 83 -21.40 9.73 -36.41
C GLY A 83 -20.96 9.39 -34.99
N LYS A 84 -21.14 10.30 -34.02
CA LYS A 84 -20.94 9.98 -32.60
C LYS A 84 -22.30 9.72 -31.98
N ASP A 85 -22.39 8.66 -31.19
CA ASP A 85 -23.63 8.27 -30.52
C ASP A 85 -24.27 9.45 -29.77
N SER A 86 -25.58 9.58 -29.96
CA SER A 86 -26.42 10.63 -29.37
C SER A 86 -26.09 12.08 -29.79
N CYS A 87 -25.22 12.31 -30.77
CA CYS A 87 -24.90 13.66 -31.26
C CYS A 87 -25.92 14.16 -32.31
N LYS A 88 -26.59 15.29 -32.03
CA LYS A 88 -27.59 15.89 -32.93
C LYS A 88 -27.03 16.96 -33.88
N PHE A 89 -25.73 17.20 -33.86
CA PHE A 89 -25.09 18.21 -34.71
C PHE A 89 -24.84 17.66 -36.12
N LYS A 90 -24.92 18.53 -37.14
CA LYS A 90 -24.51 18.21 -38.51
C LYS A 90 -23.04 17.78 -38.52
N ARG A 91 -22.70 16.75 -39.30
CA ARG A 91 -21.31 16.34 -39.52
C ARG A 91 -20.51 17.42 -40.27
N SER A 92 -19.20 17.37 -40.15
CA SER A 92 -18.28 18.16 -40.98
C SER A 92 -18.37 17.74 -42.45
N GLU A 93 -17.90 18.60 -43.35
CA GLU A 93 -17.74 18.26 -44.77
C GLU A 93 -16.58 17.27 -44.96
N ALA A 94 -15.53 17.38 -44.13
CA ALA A 94 -14.32 16.59 -44.26
C ALA A 94 -14.40 15.18 -43.65
N ASN A 95 -15.32 14.95 -42.71
CA ASN A 95 -15.41 13.68 -41.99
C ASN A 95 -16.78 13.43 -41.35
N LYS A 96 -16.99 12.21 -40.87
CA LYS A 96 -18.26 11.78 -40.25
C LYS A 96 -18.58 12.46 -38.92
N TYR A 97 -17.68 13.24 -38.33
CA TYR A 97 -17.90 13.90 -37.02
C TYR A 97 -18.16 15.40 -37.16
N CYS A 98 -18.86 16.00 -36.19
CA CYS A 98 -19.02 17.46 -36.12
C CYS A 98 -17.75 18.12 -35.56
N ASN A 99 -17.65 19.46 -35.64
CA ASN A 99 -16.48 20.21 -35.17
C ASN A 99 -16.16 20.03 -33.67
N LYS A 100 -17.14 19.58 -32.86
CA LYS A 100 -16.92 19.27 -31.43
C LYS A 100 -16.40 17.85 -31.18
N HIS A 101 -16.50 16.97 -32.18
CA HIS A 101 -16.14 15.55 -32.06
C HIS A 101 -15.01 15.15 -33.02
N GLN A 102 -14.20 16.10 -33.46
CA GLN A 102 -13.03 15.82 -34.31
C GLN A 102 -12.03 14.87 -33.63
N ILE A 103 -12.02 14.82 -32.28
CA ILE A 103 -11.19 13.87 -31.54
C ILE A 103 -11.56 12.40 -31.78
N CYS A 104 -12.81 12.11 -32.16
CA CYS A 104 -13.23 10.74 -32.46
C CYS A 104 -12.55 10.19 -33.72
N ILE A 105 -12.01 11.06 -34.59
CA ILE A 105 -11.18 10.64 -35.73
C ILE A 105 -9.92 9.94 -35.21
N LEU A 106 -9.24 10.56 -34.25
CA LEU A 106 -8.05 9.98 -33.62
C LEU A 106 -8.40 8.68 -32.87
N GLU A 107 -9.55 8.61 -32.21
CA GLU A 107 -10.00 7.38 -31.55
C GLU A 107 -10.15 6.23 -32.57
N ASP A 108 -10.79 6.52 -33.71
CA ASP A 108 -10.98 5.55 -34.80
C ASP A 108 -9.65 5.12 -35.42
N GLU A 109 -8.76 6.07 -35.74
CA GLU A 109 -7.41 5.81 -36.27
C GLU A 109 -6.60 4.93 -35.30
N THR A 110 -6.67 5.23 -34.01
CA THR A 110 -5.94 4.46 -32.98
C THR A 110 -6.47 3.04 -32.85
N LYS A 111 -7.81 2.87 -32.92
CA LYS A 111 -8.43 1.54 -32.93
C LYS A 111 -8.05 0.76 -34.18
N ALA A 112 -8.02 1.41 -35.35
CA ALA A 112 -7.59 0.79 -36.60
C ALA A 112 -6.13 0.30 -36.55
N MET A 113 -5.28 0.98 -35.77
CA MET A 113 -3.90 0.56 -35.51
C MET A 113 -3.75 -0.52 -34.42
N ASN A 114 -4.85 -1.07 -33.90
CA ASN A 114 -4.87 -2.00 -32.77
C ASN A 114 -4.14 -1.44 -31.52
N LYS A 115 -4.36 -0.16 -31.23
CA LYS A 115 -3.77 0.58 -30.10
C LYS A 115 -4.87 1.19 -29.23
N LYS A 116 -4.49 1.73 -28.07
CA LYS A 116 -5.35 2.54 -27.19
C LYS A 116 -4.79 3.95 -27.01
N LEU A 117 -5.66 4.94 -26.80
CA LEU A 117 -5.21 6.31 -26.54
C LEU A 117 -4.80 6.51 -25.08
N CYS A 118 -3.80 7.37 -24.86
CA CYS A 118 -3.54 7.95 -23.55
C CYS A 118 -4.81 8.65 -23.03
N VAL A 119 -5.27 8.35 -21.81
CA VAL A 119 -6.52 8.90 -21.24
C VAL A 119 -6.53 10.44 -21.16
N ASN A 120 -5.36 11.08 -21.15
CA ASN A 120 -5.26 12.55 -21.20
C ASN A 120 -5.51 13.12 -22.61
N TYR A 121 -5.97 12.32 -23.57
CA TYR A 121 -6.33 12.81 -24.89
C TYR A 121 -7.48 13.82 -24.87
N ILE A 122 -8.42 13.66 -23.94
CA ILE A 122 -9.45 14.66 -23.67
C ILE A 122 -8.88 16.02 -23.19
N ARG A 123 -7.61 16.05 -22.74
CA ARG A 123 -6.88 17.25 -22.30
C ARG A 123 -5.78 17.67 -23.28
N GLY A 124 -5.80 17.15 -24.50
CA GLY A 124 -4.86 17.54 -25.57
C GLY A 124 -3.72 16.56 -25.85
N CYS A 125 -3.59 15.46 -25.12
CA CYS A 125 -2.61 14.42 -25.47
C CYS A 125 -3.02 13.68 -26.75
N ARG A 126 -2.07 13.27 -27.58
CA ARG A 126 -2.38 12.54 -28.83
C ARG A 126 -1.60 11.22 -28.94
N THR A 127 -0.94 10.80 -27.86
CA THR A 127 -0.14 9.58 -27.84
C THR A 127 -1.02 8.34 -27.92
N GLN A 128 -0.70 7.48 -28.88
CA GLN A 128 -1.24 6.14 -29.05
C GLN A 128 -0.33 5.14 -28.34
N LEU A 129 -0.91 4.26 -27.56
CA LEU A 129 -0.25 3.29 -26.67
C LEU A 129 -0.60 1.88 -27.14
N ASP A 130 0.32 0.95 -26.96
CA ASP A 130 0.03 -0.47 -27.24
C ASP A 130 -1.01 -1.00 -26.26
N LEU A 131 -1.75 -2.05 -26.65
CA LEU A 131 -2.86 -2.55 -25.84
C LEU A 131 -2.40 -3.12 -24.51
N ASP A 132 -1.25 -3.79 -24.50
CA ASP A 132 -0.57 -4.39 -23.34
C ASP A 132 0.20 -3.37 -22.49
N TYR A 133 0.34 -2.12 -22.97
CA TYR A 133 1.01 -1.07 -22.21
C TYR A 133 0.37 -0.90 -20.83
N THR A 134 1.19 -0.98 -19.78
CA THR A 134 0.76 -1.17 -18.40
C THR A 134 -0.08 -0.01 -17.84
N PHE A 135 0.09 1.21 -18.36
CA PHE A 135 -0.56 2.41 -17.81
C PHE A 135 -1.64 2.97 -18.74
N THR A 136 -2.57 3.72 -18.17
CA THR A 136 -3.61 4.44 -18.94
C THR A 136 -3.13 5.78 -19.50
N ARG A 137 -1.99 6.31 -19.01
CA ARG A 137 -1.36 7.55 -19.47
C ARG A 137 0.01 7.26 -20.08
N CYS A 138 0.39 8.00 -21.11
CA CYS A 138 1.73 7.92 -21.69
C CYS A 138 2.82 8.39 -20.70
N SER A 139 4.06 7.98 -20.95
CA SER A 139 5.25 8.34 -20.15
C SER A 139 5.32 9.84 -19.84
N ASP A 140 5.12 10.67 -20.84
CA ASP A 140 5.28 12.13 -20.75
C ASP A 140 4.19 12.76 -19.90
N CYS A 141 2.96 12.26 -20.03
CA CYS A 141 1.85 12.69 -19.18
C CYS A 141 2.09 12.30 -17.72
N LEU A 142 2.57 11.07 -17.49
CA LEU A 142 2.92 10.59 -16.15
C LEU A 142 4.08 11.40 -15.54
N GLU A 143 5.09 11.76 -16.33
CA GLU A 143 6.20 12.58 -15.86
C GLU A 143 5.76 14.00 -15.50
N LYS A 144 4.94 14.64 -16.33
CA LYS A 144 4.33 15.95 -16.02
C LYS A 144 3.50 15.90 -14.74
N ASP A 145 2.71 14.84 -14.55
CA ASP A 145 1.93 14.65 -13.33
C ASP A 145 2.83 14.44 -12.11
N ARG A 146 3.90 13.64 -12.22
CA ARG A 146 4.90 13.43 -11.15
C ARG A 146 5.60 14.72 -10.76
N LYS A 147 6.02 15.55 -11.73
CA LYS A 147 6.67 16.83 -11.49
C LYS A 147 5.74 17.78 -10.72
N LYS A 148 4.50 17.95 -11.19
CA LYS A 148 3.47 18.75 -10.51
C LYS A 148 3.17 18.23 -9.10
N ASP A 149 3.07 16.91 -8.92
CA ASP A 149 2.85 16.33 -7.59
C ASP A 149 4.02 16.58 -6.64
N ASN A 150 5.26 16.44 -7.12
CA ASN A 150 6.47 16.71 -6.34
C ASN A 150 6.55 18.19 -5.92
N GLU A 151 6.31 19.11 -6.85
CA GLU A 151 6.26 20.56 -6.57
C GLU A 151 5.22 20.89 -5.48
N ARG A 152 3.99 20.34 -5.59
CA ARG A 152 2.95 20.52 -4.56
C ARG A 152 3.38 19.99 -3.19
N ARG A 153 3.99 18.80 -3.15
CA ARG A 153 4.48 18.20 -1.89
C ARG A 153 5.67 18.94 -1.31
N GLN A 154 6.54 19.52 -2.14
CA GLN A 154 7.64 20.36 -1.68
C GLN A 154 7.11 21.65 -1.08
N ASN A 155 6.16 22.32 -1.75
CA ASN A 155 5.53 23.53 -1.24
C ASN A 155 4.87 23.28 0.13
N ALA A 156 4.06 22.22 0.27
CA ALA A 156 3.46 21.86 1.55
C ALA A 156 4.49 21.65 2.68
N LYS A 157 5.65 21.06 2.38
CA LYS A 157 6.74 20.90 3.36
C LYS A 157 7.39 22.24 3.72
N SER A 158 7.61 23.10 2.74
CA SER A 158 8.16 24.43 2.96
C SER A 158 7.23 25.28 3.83
N LEU A 159 5.93 25.29 3.52
CA LEU A 159 4.90 25.97 4.32
C LEU A 159 4.93 25.51 5.77
N ASN A 160 4.93 24.19 6.00
CA ASN A 160 5.05 23.61 7.34
C ASN A 160 6.35 23.97 8.08
N ALA A 161 7.44 24.27 7.36
CA ALA A 161 8.72 24.65 7.98
C ALA A 161 8.77 26.14 8.35
N THR A 162 8.02 26.99 7.64
CA THR A 162 7.92 28.44 7.90
C THR A 162 6.89 28.80 8.98
N THR A 163 5.91 27.95 9.26
CA THR A 163 4.94 28.19 10.34
C THR A 163 5.62 28.00 11.71
N ILE A 164 5.72 29.07 12.50
CA ILE A 164 6.33 29.04 13.84
C ILE A 164 5.54 28.07 14.72
N VAL A 165 6.22 27.05 15.25
CA VAL A 165 5.64 25.82 15.85
C VAL A 165 4.84 26.09 17.13
N GLU A 166 5.08 27.21 17.82
CA GLU A 166 4.51 27.43 19.15
C GLU A 166 3.04 27.92 19.16
N ASN A 167 2.48 28.39 18.03
CA ASN A 167 1.09 28.89 17.96
C ASN A 167 0.32 28.46 16.70
N ALA A 168 0.80 27.46 15.95
CA ALA A 168 0.12 27.00 14.74
C ALA A 168 -1.16 26.21 15.07
N GLN A 169 -2.33 26.66 14.60
CA GLN A 169 -3.60 25.93 14.77
C GLN A 169 -3.84 24.87 13.67
N SER A 170 -3.13 25.00 12.55
CA SER A 170 -3.26 24.17 11.35
C SER A 170 -1.91 23.82 10.75
N LYS A 171 -1.87 22.78 9.92
CA LYS A 171 -0.72 22.45 9.08
C LYS A 171 -1.12 21.72 7.79
N TYR A 172 -0.17 21.62 6.87
CA TYR A 172 -0.35 21.00 5.56
C TYR A 172 -0.01 19.51 5.58
N CYS A 173 -0.88 18.69 4.99
CA CYS A 173 -0.65 17.26 4.82
C CYS A 173 0.41 16.97 3.73
N ASN A 174 1.43 16.17 4.05
CA ASN A 174 2.47 15.78 3.08
C ASN A 174 2.00 14.82 1.95
N THR A 175 0.74 14.36 2.03
CA THR A 175 0.15 13.45 1.03
C THR A 175 -0.81 14.17 0.10
N CYS A 176 -1.85 14.82 0.63
CA CYS A 176 -2.84 15.53 -0.19
C CYS A 176 -2.54 17.03 -0.35
N CYS A 177 -1.53 17.56 0.32
CA CYS A 177 -1.09 18.96 0.25
C CYS A 177 -2.14 19.98 0.69
N LYS A 178 -3.19 19.55 1.40
CA LYS A 178 -4.24 20.43 1.97
C LYS A 178 -3.93 20.77 3.42
N GLU A 179 -4.39 21.94 3.84
CA GLU A 179 -4.33 22.43 5.21
C GLU A 179 -5.46 21.83 6.05
N TYR A 180 -5.13 21.41 7.28
CA TYR A 180 -6.08 20.90 8.27
C TYR A 180 -5.65 21.33 9.68
N LEU A 181 -6.59 21.30 10.63
CA LEU A 181 -6.31 21.51 12.06
C LEU A 181 -5.37 20.43 12.61
N LEU A 182 -4.58 20.77 13.65
CA LEU A 182 -3.60 19.87 14.25
C LEU A 182 -4.20 18.55 14.76
N GLU A 183 -5.46 18.55 15.21
CA GLU A 183 -6.19 17.34 15.65
C GLU A 183 -6.24 16.25 14.57
N PHE A 184 -6.29 16.62 13.29
CA PHE A 184 -6.31 15.67 12.17
C PHE A 184 -4.96 14.97 11.98
N PHE A 185 -3.93 15.37 12.72
CA PHE A 185 -2.59 14.82 12.63
C PHE A 185 -2.17 14.00 13.84
N ILE A 186 -3.08 13.75 14.77
CA ILE A 186 -2.82 12.85 15.90
C ILE A 186 -2.97 11.39 15.43
N GLY A 187 -1.92 10.59 15.62
CA GLY A 187 -1.93 9.15 15.35
C GLY A 187 -2.61 8.35 16.45
N GLU A 188 -2.83 7.05 16.24
CA GLU A 188 -3.48 6.15 17.22
C GLU A 188 -2.75 6.08 18.57
N LYS A 189 -1.43 6.30 18.56
CA LYS A 189 -0.58 6.30 19.76
C LYS A 189 -0.41 7.69 20.38
N GLY A 190 -1.26 8.66 20.01
CA GLY A 190 -1.19 10.05 20.47
C GLY A 190 -0.05 10.88 19.86
N ASN A 191 0.78 10.29 18.99
CA ASN A 191 1.91 10.98 18.40
C ASN A 191 1.49 11.85 17.20
N GLU A 192 2.13 13.00 17.05
CA GLU A 192 1.91 13.87 15.90
C GLU A 192 2.44 13.23 14.60
N THR A 193 1.68 13.36 13.51
CA THR A 193 1.96 12.79 12.19
C THR A 193 2.10 13.87 11.11
N LYS A 194 2.72 13.51 9.98
CA LYS A 194 2.94 14.45 8.85
C LYS A 194 1.82 14.44 7.80
N THR A 195 0.81 13.60 8.00
CA THR A 195 -0.27 13.34 7.04
C THR A 195 -1.60 13.43 7.75
N CYS A 196 -2.65 13.97 7.14
CA CYS A 196 -3.97 14.09 7.76
C CYS A 196 -4.66 12.72 7.94
N LYS A 197 -5.68 12.68 8.81
CA LYS A 197 -6.47 11.48 9.12
C LYS A 197 -7.02 10.80 7.88
N ALA A 198 -7.66 11.55 6.98
CA ALA A 198 -8.23 11.01 5.74
C ALA A 198 -7.19 10.24 4.91
N CYS A 199 -6.01 10.81 4.67
CA CYS A 199 -4.95 10.11 3.94
C CYS A 199 -4.41 8.88 4.68
N ARG A 200 -4.41 8.88 6.02
CA ARG A 200 -4.01 7.70 6.80
C ARG A 200 -5.06 6.59 6.69
N ASP A 201 -6.34 6.93 6.77
CA ASP A 201 -7.46 5.99 6.65
C ASP A 201 -7.51 5.38 5.24
N ASP A 202 -7.33 6.20 4.20
CA ASP A 202 -7.20 5.71 2.82
C ASP A 202 -6.02 4.74 2.66
N ASN A 203 -4.86 5.08 3.23
CA ASN A 203 -3.69 4.20 3.20
C ASN A 203 -3.95 2.86 3.91
N LYS A 204 -4.69 2.84 5.03
CA LYS A 204 -5.09 1.59 5.69
C LYS A 204 -5.94 0.72 4.77
N ILE A 205 -6.92 1.32 4.09
CA ILE A 205 -7.76 0.59 3.11
C ILE A 205 -6.91 0.00 1.99
N GLN A 206 -5.95 0.77 1.46
CA GLN A 206 -5.02 0.26 0.45
C GLN A 206 -4.13 -0.85 1.00
N ASP A 207 -3.62 -0.73 2.22
CA ASP A 207 -2.80 -1.76 2.86
C ASP A 207 -3.54 -3.06 3.13
N LEU A 208 -4.85 -3.00 3.37
CA LEU A 208 -5.73 -4.16 3.49
C LEU A 208 -5.98 -4.85 2.14
N ARG A 209 -5.98 -4.11 1.03
CA ARG A 209 -6.14 -4.65 -0.33
C ARG A 209 -4.86 -5.24 -0.91
N ARG A 210 -3.69 -4.90 -0.33
CA ARG A 210 -2.41 -5.44 -0.78
C ARG A 210 -2.28 -6.89 -0.37
N ASP A 211 -1.84 -7.72 -1.31
CA ASP A 211 -1.42 -9.09 -1.03
C ASP A 211 -0.33 -9.08 0.06
N LYS A 212 -0.69 -9.60 1.24
CA LYS A 212 0.19 -9.64 2.40
C LYS A 212 1.29 -10.69 2.21
N GLU A 213 0.99 -11.80 1.55
CA GLU A 213 1.94 -12.89 1.34
C GLU A 213 3.01 -12.47 0.35
N HIS A 214 2.61 -11.93 -0.80
CA HIS A 214 3.55 -11.41 -1.81
C HIS A 214 4.48 -10.33 -1.23
N ARG A 215 3.95 -9.39 -0.43
CA ARG A 215 4.79 -8.39 0.26
C ARG A 215 5.79 -9.02 1.23
N ASN A 216 5.36 -10.01 2.00
CA ASN A 216 6.22 -10.68 2.97
C ASN A 216 7.30 -11.51 2.27
N GLU A 217 6.97 -12.15 1.15
CA GLU A 217 7.89 -12.90 0.31
C GLU A 217 9.00 -11.99 -0.24
N LEU A 218 8.63 -10.88 -0.89
CA LEU A 218 9.60 -9.88 -1.37
C LEU A 218 10.53 -9.37 -0.26
N ALA A 219 9.98 -9.16 0.94
CA ALA A 219 10.76 -8.72 2.09
C ALA A 219 11.68 -9.82 2.68
N ARG A 220 11.37 -11.10 2.46
CA ARG A 220 12.19 -12.26 2.89
C ARG A 220 13.35 -12.51 1.92
N THR A 221 13.12 -12.34 0.62
CA THR A 221 14.11 -12.62 -0.44
C THR A 221 15.07 -11.45 -0.69
N ASN A 222 14.73 -10.23 -0.26
CA ASN A 222 15.62 -9.08 -0.41
C ASN A 222 16.81 -9.12 0.57
N ILE A 223 17.90 -9.77 0.14
CA ILE A 223 19.10 -9.96 0.96
C ILE A 223 19.78 -8.62 1.30
N TYR A 224 19.77 -7.65 0.38
CA TYR A 224 20.34 -6.32 0.63
C TYR A 224 19.59 -5.55 1.73
N GLU A 225 18.27 -5.63 1.75
CA GLU A 225 17.48 -5.07 2.86
C GLU A 225 17.79 -5.77 4.19
N LYS A 226 18.02 -7.09 4.17
CA LYS A 226 18.44 -7.84 5.35
C LYS A 226 19.80 -7.36 5.87
N TYR A 227 20.79 -7.18 5.00
CA TYR A 227 22.10 -6.61 5.33
C TYR A 227 21.99 -5.22 5.98
N ASN A 228 21.21 -4.32 5.38
CA ASN A 228 20.97 -2.99 5.94
C ASN A 228 20.26 -3.02 7.30
N ARG A 229 19.40 -4.02 7.55
CA ARG A 229 18.75 -4.23 8.84
C ARG A 229 19.76 -4.60 9.93
N TYR A 230 20.76 -5.41 9.60
CA TYR A 230 21.86 -5.71 10.51
C TYR A 230 22.67 -4.46 10.84
N ILE A 231 23.11 -3.69 9.84
CA ILE A 231 23.83 -2.42 10.06
C ILE A 231 23.05 -1.50 10.99
N LYS A 232 21.75 -1.32 10.71
CA LYS A 232 20.88 -0.48 11.53
C LYS A 232 20.79 -1.00 12.96
N SER A 233 20.53 -2.30 13.14
CA SER A 233 20.42 -2.91 14.47
C SER A 233 21.72 -2.79 15.27
N CYS A 234 22.87 -2.94 14.61
CA CYS A 234 24.18 -2.80 15.25
C CYS A 234 24.40 -1.37 15.74
N ASN A 235 24.06 -0.38 14.92
CA ASN A 235 24.15 1.02 15.31
C ASN A 235 23.24 1.36 16.50
N GLU A 236 22.01 0.85 16.53
CA GLU A 236 21.07 1.05 17.64
C GLU A 236 21.55 0.37 18.95
N ARG A 237 22.32 -0.71 18.82
CA ARG A 237 22.85 -1.52 19.94
C ARG A 237 24.32 -1.21 20.27
N CYS A 238 24.92 -0.22 19.62
CA CYS A 238 26.35 0.11 19.76
C CYS A 238 27.27 -1.10 19.54
N LEU A 239 26.95 -1.92 18.53
CA LEU A 239 27.78 -3.04 18.09
C LEU A 239 28.60 -2.62 16.88
N ASP A 240 29.85 -3.04 16.87
CA ASP A 240 30.70 -2.91 15.69
C ASP A 240 30.17 -3.80 14.56
N PHE A 241 30.29 -3.33 13.32
CA PHE A 241 29.84 -4.05 12.13
C PHE A 241 30.85 -3.81 11.02
N ARG A 242 31.71 -4.80 10.77
CA ARG A 242 32.82 -4.74 9.80
C ARG A 242 32.71 -5.79 8.68
N ILE A 243 31.66 -6.61 8.68
CA ILE A 243 31.41 -7.51 7.55
C ILE A 243 30.94 -6.72 6.33
N THR A 244 31.58 -6.98 5.19
CA THR A 244 31.19 -6.46 3.88
C THR A 244 29.91 -7.14 3.38
N TYR A 245 29.33 -6.61 2.30
CA TYR A 245 28.12 -7.21 1.72
C TYR A 245 28.39 -8.61 1.15
N ASP A 246 29.54 -8.82 0.50
CA ASP A 246 29.89 -10.12 -0.09
C ASP A 246 30.18 -11.17 1.00
N GLU A 247 30.91 -10.79 2.06
CA GLU A 247 31.09 -11.65 3.23
C GLU A 247 29.76 -11.98 3.91
N PHE A 248 28.86 -11.00 4.02
CA PHE A 248 27.51 -11.23 4.54
C PHE A 248 26.77 -12.28 3.71
N ILE A 249 26.78 -12.16 2.38
CA ILE A 249 26.17 -13.12 1.45
C ILE A 249 26.75 -14.52 1.65
N ASN A 250 28.08 -14.63 1.73
CA ASN A 250 28.76 -15.90 1.94
C ASN A 250 28.36 -16.56 3.27
N ILE A 251 28.22 -15.77 4.34
CA ILE A 251 27.79 -16.30 5.65
C ILE A 251 26.31 -16.74 5.59
N VAL A 252 25.40 -15.90 5.11
CA VAL A 252 23.96 -16.19 5.21
C VAL A 252 23.49 -17.32 4.29
N ASN A 253 24.24 -17.63 3.24
CA ASN A 253 23.94 -18.75 2.34
C ASN A 253 24.40 -20.12 2.88
N ASN A 254 25.26 -20.14 3.89
CA ASN A 254 25.69 -21.39 4.50
C ASN A 254 24.58 -22.03 5.35
N GLU A 255 24.67 -23.34 5.52
CA GLU A 255 23.84 -24.08 6.47
C GLU A 255 24.03 -23.56 7.91
N CYS A 256 23.02 -23.76 8.77
CA CYS A 256 23.13 -23.37 10.17
C CYS A 256 24.29 -24.10 10.84
N CYS A 257 25.27 -23.36 11.36
CA CYS A 257 26.47 -23.89 12.02
C CYS A 257 26.15 -24.86 13.17
N TYR A 258 24.99 -24.69 13.82
CA TYR A 258 24.61 -25.52 14.98
C TYR A 258 23.88 -26.79 14.63
N CYS A 259 23.03 -26.80 13.61
CA CYS A 259 22.09 -27.91 13.37
C CYS A 259 22.03 -28.37 11.91
N GLY A 260 22.86 -27.80 11.02
CA GLY A 260 22.86 -28.14 9.60
C GLY A 260 21.64 -27.67 8.82
N TYR A 261 20.74 -26.88 9.41
CA TYR A 261 19.53 -26.43 8.70
C TYR A 261 19.87 -25.56 7.48
N VAL A 262 19.40 -26.00 6.32
CA VAL A 262 19.40 -25.28 5.04
C VAL A 262 17.96 -24.89 4.71
N ASN A 263 17.74 -23.65 4.31
CA ASN A 263 16.44 -23.19 3.84
C ASN A 263 16.53 -22.89 2.34
N SER A 264 15.55 -23.39 1.57
CA SER A 264 15.48 -23.19 0.12
C SER A 264 14.93 -21.82 -0.30
N ASP A 265 14.11 -21.21 0.55
CA ASP A 265 13.27 -20.06 0.19
C ASP A 265 13.89 -18.73 0.65
N PHE A 266 14.76 -18.78 1.67
CA PHE A 266 15.44 -17.61 2.21
C PHE A 266 16.77 -17.95 2.87
N VAL A 267 17.66 -16.95 2.91
CA VAL A 267 18.98 -17.10 3.52
C VAL A 267 18.91 -17.17 5.06
N ASN A 268 19.85 -17.86 5.68
CA ASN A 268 20.00 -17.94 7.13
C ASN A 268 20.28 -16.57 7.77
N GLY A 269 20.15 -16.48 9.10
CA GLY A 269 20.63 -15.34 9.86
C GLY A 269 22.12 -15.46 10.16
N ILE A 270 22.64 -14.45 10.86
CA ILE A 270 23.97 -14.46 11.46
C ILE A 270 23.83 -14.55 12.98
N ASP A 271 24.53 -15.50 13.58
CA ASP A 271 24.81 -15.53 15.02
C ASP A 271 26.24 -15.05 15.29
N ARG A 272 26.45 -14.48 16.48
CA ARG A 272 27.75 -14.05 16.97
C ARG A 272 28.28 -15.08 17.95
N LYS A 273 29.43 -15.70 17.63
CA LYS A 273 30.08 -16.71 18.48
C LYS A 273 30.23 -16.20 19.91
N ASN A 274 30.76 -14.98 20.06
CA ASN A 274 30.78 -14.21 21.29
C ASN A 274 29.84 -13.00 21.19
N SER A 275 28.82 -12.98 22.04
CA SER A 275 27.79 -11.94 22.06
C SER A 275 28.27 -10.56 22.54
N SER A 276 29.45 -10.48 23.17
CA SER A 276 30.08 -9.23 23.60
C SER A 276 30.86 -8.54 22.47
N ILE A 277 31.19 -9.28 21.40
CA ILE A 277 31.88 -8.79 20.20
C ILE A 277 30.85 -8.42 19.12
N GLY A 278 31.20 -7.46 18.26
CA GLY A 278 30.38 -7.04 17.12
C GLY A 278 30.33 -8.06 15.99
N TYR A 279 29.84 -7.63 14.83
CA TYR A 279 29.80 -8.41 13.59
C TYR A 279 31.09 -8.19 12.80
N ILE A 280 32.10 -8.99 13.14
CA ILE A 280 33.35 -9.15 12.38
C ILE A 280 33.38 -10.57 11.82
N LEU A 281 34.09 -10.79 10.71
CA LEU A 281 34.08 -12.06 9.98
C LEU A 281 34.32 -13.27 10.90
N ASP A 282 35.37 -13.22 11.73
CA ASP A 282 35.75 -14.32 12.62
C ASP A 282 34.75 -14.64 13.73
N ASN A 283 33.91 -13.65 14.10
CA ASN A 283 32.90 -13.78 15.14
C ASN A 283 31.51 -14.13 14.59
N CYS A 284 31.32 -14.13 13.27
CA CYS A 284 30.03 -14.31 12.63
C CYS A 284 29.91 -15.72 12.03
N ILE A 285 28.78 -16.38 12.27
CA ILE A 285 28.47 -17.69 11.69
C ILE A 285 27.03 -17.72 11.19
N ALA A 286 26.80 -18.56 10.19
CA ALA A 286 25.47 -18.84 9.66
C ALA A 286 24.61 -19.53 10.73
N CYS A 287 23.43 -19.00 10.98
CA CYS A 287 22.56 -19.53 12.03
C CYS A 287 21.09 -19.39 11.66
N CYS A 288 20.35 -20.49 11.77
CA CYS A 288 18.90 -20.46 11.63
C CYS A 288 18.27 -19.68 12.79
N LYS A 289 17.05 -19.18 12.59
CA LYS A 289 16.33 -18.40 13.59
C LYS A 289 16.26 -19.13 14.94
N MET A 290 15.82 -20.38 14.93
CA MET A 290 15.58 -21.15 16.16
C MET A 290 16.85 -21.32 17.00
N CYS A 291 17.98 -21.74 16.40
CA CYS A 291 19.25 -21.86 17.11
C CYS A 291 19.74 -20.51 17.66
N ASN A 292 19.59 -19.41 16.92
CA ASN A 292 20.02 -18.09 17.37
C ASN A 292 19.25 -17.64 18.63
N TYR A 293 17.94 -17.91 18.66
CA TYR A 293 17.11 -17.66 19.85
C TYR A 293 17.46 -18.58 21.03
N MET A 294 17.64 -19.89 20.78
CA MET A 294 17.97 -20.87 21.82
C MET A 294 19.34 -20.57 22.45
N LYS A 295 20.35 -20.25 21.63
CA LYS A 295 21.67 -19.84 22.10
C LYS A 295 21.59 -18.52 22.85
N GLY A 296 20.85 -17.56 22.32
CA GLY A 296 20.82 -16.20 22.86
C GLY A 296 22.23 -15.63 22.98
N SER A 297 22.67 -15.38 24.21
CA SER A 297 24.00 -14.86 24.51
C SER A 297 24.96 -15.86 25.15
N LEU A 298 24.55 -17.13 25.25
CA LEU A 298 25.42 -18.21 25.73
C LEU A 298 26.66 -18.36 24.84
N SER A 299 27.73 -18.89 25.41
CA SER A 299 28.83 -19.41 24.62
C SER A 299 28.35 -20.61 23.78
N ILE A 300 29.10 -20.93 22.73
CA ILE A 300 28.77 -22.07 21.88
C ILE A 300 28.78 -23.37 22.70
N ASP A 301 29.75 -23.52 23.59
CA ASP A 301 29.99 -24.76 24.32
C ASP A 301 28.89 -24.99 25.36
N VAL A 302 28.50 -23.95 26.09
CA VAL A 302 27.35 -24.01 27.01
C VAL A 302 26.07 -24.34 26.24
N PHE A 303 25.87 -23.75 25.06
CA PHE A 303 24.68 -24.03 24.25
C PHE A 303 24.61 -25.50 23.81
N ILE A 304 25.72 -26.06 23.34
CA ILE A 304 25.81 -27.47 22.91
C ILE A 304 25.65 -28.41 24.12
N LYS A 305 26.34 -28.15 25.24
CA LYS A 305 26.21 -28.93 26.48
C LYS A 305 24.78 -28.93 27.03
N ARG A 306 24.07 -27.81 26.97
CA ARG A 306 22.64 -27.76 27.34
C ARG A 306 21.78 -28.67 26.46
N ALA A 307 22.07 -28.73 25.16
CA ALA A 307 21.33 -29.61 24.25
C ALA A 307 21.57 -31.09 24.61
N GLU A 308 22.82 -31.48 24.84
CA GLU A 308 23.17 -32.83 25.29
C GLU A 308 22.51 -33.17 26.63
N HIS A 309 22.65 -32.31 27.65
CA HIS A 309 22.05 -32.53 28.96
C HIS A 309 20.54 -32.76 28.91
N ILE A 310 19.80 -31.90 28.17
CA ILE A 310 18.35 -32.05 28.02
C ILE A 310 18.03 -33.38 27.34
N LEU A 311 18.71 -33.73 26.24
CA LEU A 311 18.44 -34.98 25.54
C LEU A 311 18.77 -36.21 26.37
N SER A 312 19.86 -36.18 27.14
CA SER A 312 20.24 -37.26 28.06
C SER A 312 19.21 -37.42 29.17
N TYR A 313 18.78 -36.33 29.80
CA TYR A 313 17.72 -36.36 30.82
C TYR A 313 16.37 -36.86 30.26
N GLN A 314 16.05 -36.50 29.02
CA GLN A 314 14.86 -36.99 28.30
C GLN A 314 15.02 -38.42 27.77
N ASN A 315 16.12 -39.12 28.07
CA ASN A 315 16.44 -40.47 27.58
C ASN A 315 16.39 -40.59 26.04
N ARG A 316 16.74 -39.51 25.32
CA ARG A 316 16.79 -39.49 23.85
C ARG A 316 18.14 -39.92 23.31
N ILE A 317 19.20 -39.75 24.11
CA ILE A 317 20.58 -40.12 23.81
C ILE A 317 21.24 -40.67 25.08
N ASN A 318 22.36 -41.37 24.92
CA ASN A 318 23.25 -41.73 26.03
C ASN A 318 24.42 -40.74 26.09
N GLY A 319 24.17 -39.55 26.64
CA GLY A 319 25.16 -38.47 26.76
C GLY A 319 25.37 -38.02 28.21
N ASN A 320 26.16 -36.97 28.36
CA ASN A 320 26.52 -36.42 29.67
C ASN A 320 25.45 -35.45 30.20
N LEU A 321 25.43 -35.28 31.53
CA LEU A 321 24.60 -34.29 32.22
C LEU A 321 25.46 -33.10 32.67
N TYR A 322 25.05 -31.89 32.28
CA TYR A 322 25.69 -30.61 32.64
C TYR A 322 24.76 -29.68 33.44
N PRO A 323 24.37 -30.02 34.68
CA PRO A 323 23.48 -29.18 35.50
C PRO A 323 24.06 -27.78 35.78
N GLU A 324 25.38 -27.62 35.82
CA GLU A 324 26.10 -26.37 36.01
C GLU A 324 25.88 -25.36 34.87
N CYS A 325 25.49 -25.84 33.69
CA CYS A 325 25.16 -24.99 32.56
C CYS A 325 23.81 -24.26 32.72
N PHE A 326 23.01 -24.56 33.76
CA PHE A 326 21.69 -23.98 33.99
C PHE A 326 21.68 -23.08 35.24
N SER A 327 21.63 -21.77 35.02
CA SER A 327 21.54 -20.76 36.08
C SER A 327 20.26 -20.87 36.91
N ASN A 328 20.31 -20.39 38.15
CA ASN A 328 19.18 -20.35 39.07
C ASN A 328 18.26 -19.16 38.75
N HIS A 329 16.95 -19.37 38.86
CA HIS A 329 15.93 -18.34 38.64
C HIS A 329 14.87 -18.36 39.73
N LYS A 330 14.19 -17.22 39.92
CA LYS A 330 12.98 -17.16 40.73
C LYS A 330 11.75 -17.13 39.82
N CYS A 331 10.77 -17.98 40.13
CA CYS A 331 9.51 -18.03 39.42
C CYS A 331 8.74 -16.70 39.56
N MET A 332 7.93 -16.39 38.55
CA MET A 332 6.95 -15.31 38.64
C MET A 332 5.77 -15.73 39.52
N PRO A 333 5.15 -14.82 40.28
CA PRO A 333 3.97 -15.15 41.09
C PRO A 333 2.75 -15.50 40.22
N TYR A 334 1.84 -16.32 40.75
CA TYR A 334 0.61 -16.79 40.09
C TYR A 334 -0.17 -15.69 39.35
N TYR A 335 -0.41 -14.54 40.01
CA TYR A 335 -1.18 -13.45 39.41
C TYR A 335 -0.58 -12.95 38.07
N ARG A 336 0.75 -13.04 37.90
CA ARG A 336 1.41 -12.65 36.64
C ARG A 336 1.13 -13.63 35.51
N TYR A 337 1.04 -14.93 35.79
CA TYR A 337 0.64 -15.92 34.79
C TYR A 337 -0.82 -15.67 34.35
N LYS A 338 -1.71 -15.42 35.32
CA LYS A 338 -3.12 -15.07 35.04
C LYS A 338 -3.25 -13.80 34.20
N SER A 339 -2.56 -12.71 34.56
CA SER A 339 -2.57 -11.47 33.77
C SER A 339 -2.05 -11.68 32.34
N ARG A 340 -0.96 -12.44 32.18
CA ARG A 340 -0.41 -12.76 30.86
C ARG A 340 -1.35 -13.60 30.00
N ALA A 341 -2.09 -14.52 30.61
CA ALA A 341 -3.08 -15.31 29.90
C ALA A 341 -4.20 -14.43 29.34
N VAL A 342 -4.68 -13.45 30.12
CA VAL A 342 -5.66 -12.44 29.68
C VAL A 342 -5.10 -11.56 28.57
N GLU A 343 -3.87 -11.04 28.72
CA GLU A 343 -3.21 -10.22 27.69
C GLU A 343 -3.06 -10.95 26.35
N LYS A 344 -2.80 -12.26 26.41
CA LYS A 344 -2.62 -13.12 25.23
C LYS A 344 -3.91 -13.76 24.75
N GLN A 345 -5.02 -13.58 25.46
CA GLN A 345 -6.32 -14.21 25.18
C GLN A 345 -6.22 -15.75 25.07
N ILE A 346 -5.59 -16.36 26.08
CA ILE A 346 -5.46 -17.81 26.19
C ILE A 346 -6.10 -18.29 27.50
N ASP A 347 -6.52 -19.55 27.52
CA ASP A 347 -7.21 -20.14 28.66
C ASP A 347 -6.32 -20.15 29.91
N PHE A 348 -6.96 -20.03 31.07
CA PHE A 348 -6.31 -20.11 32.37
C PHE A 348 -7.26 -20.78 33.35
N SER A 349 -7.13 -22.09 33.54
CA SER A 349 -8.01 -22.89 34.39
C SER A 349 -7.34 -23.40 35.67
N ILE A 350 -6.03 -23.21 35.80
CA ILE A 350 -5.29 -23.66 36.99
C ILE A 350 -5.60 -22.79 38.20
N THR A 351 -5.65 -23.41 39.37
CA THR A 351 -5.85 -22.75 40.66
C THR A 351 -4.52 -22.27 41.26
N GLN A 352 -4.61 -21.49 42.35
CA GLN A 352 -3.43 -21.10 43.13
C GLN A 352 -2.72 -22.33 43.71
N GLU A 353 -3.48 -23.32 44.18
CA GLU A 353 -2.97 -24.59 44.71
C GLU A 353 -2.26 -25.40 43.62
N ASP A 354 -2.85 -25.54 42.43
CA ASP A 354 -2.19 -26.18 41.29
C ASP A 354 -0.85 -25.52 40.98
N TYR A 355 -0.81 -24.18 40.96
CA TYR A 355 0.41 -23.43 40.74
C TYR A 355 1.46 -23.71 41.82
N GLU A 356 1.09 -23.67 43.10
CA GLU A 356 1.99 -23.91 44.23
C GLU A 356 2.58 -25.32 44.19
N ASN A 357 1.78 -26.32 43.83
CA ASN A 357 2.21 -27.69 43.68
C ASN A 357 3.16 -27.87 42.48
N ILE A 358 2.82 -27.30 41.33
CA ILE A 358 3.61 -27.48 40.10
C ILE A 358 5.00 -26.87 40.22
N ILE A 359 5.15 -25.67 40.79
CA ILE A 359 6.45 -24.99 40.85
C ILE A 359 7.48 -25.70 41.75
N GLN A 360 7.06 -26.65 42.59
CA GLN A 360 7.98 -27.47 43.41
C GLN A 360 8.56 -28.65 42.64
N ASN A 361 7.94 -29.06 41.53
CA ASN A 361 8.42 -30.19 40.75
C ASN A 361 9.71 -29.85 40.00
N ASP A 362 10.51 -30.88 39.75
CA ASP A 362 11.72 -30.79 38.92
C ASP A 362 11.36 -30.34 37.50
N CYS A 363 12.28 -29.62 36.86
CA CYS A 363 12.07 -29.16 35.51
C CYS A 363 11.87 -30.34 34.57
N PHE A 364 10.71 -30.42 33.93
CA PHE A 364 10.36 -31.55 33.08
C PHE A 364 11.31 -31.76 31.89
N LEU A 365 12.08 -30.74 31.48
CA LEU A 365 13.04 -30.80 30.37
C LEU A 365 14.45 -31.21 30.80
N CYS A 366 14.95 -30.69 31.92
CA CYS A 366 16.36 -30.85 32.33
C CYS A 366 16.55 -31.41 33.74
N GLY A 367 15.47 -31.68 34.49
CA GLY A 367 15.55 -32.17 35.85
C GLY A 367 16.05 -31.18 36.90
N LYS A 368 16.24 -29.89 36.55
CA LYS A 368 16.65 -28.88 37.53
C LYS A 368 15.62 -28.78 38.65
N GLN A 369 16.06 -28.96 39.89
CA GLN A 369 15.21 -29.01 41.07
C GLN A 369 14.79 -27.61 41.54
N SER A 370 13.66 -27.55 42.23
CA SER A 370 13.26 -26.36 42.99
C SER A 370 13.85 -26.41 44.41
N ASP A 371 14.55 -25.35 44.79
CA ASP A 371 15.22 -25.20 46.08
C ASP A 371 15.19 -23.72 46.56
N GLU A 372 15.91 -23.43 47.64
CA GLU A 372 16.01 -22.09 48.22
C GLU A 372 16.59 -21.03 47.27
N ASN A 373 17.33 -21.43 46.23
CA ASN A 373 18.03 -20.56 45.29
C ASN A 373 17.35 -20.53 43.91
N ASN A 374 16.67 -21.60 43.52
CA ASN A 374 15.95 -21.76 42.26
C ASN A 374 14.50 -22.17 42.49
N ILE A 375 13.54 -21.45 41.93
CA ILE A 375 12.13 -21.87 41.94
C ILE A 375 11.70 -22.01 40.49
N ASN A 376 11.32 -23.22 40.09
CA ASN A 376 10.86 -23.50 38.73
C ASN A 376 9.58 -22.74 38.40
N GLY A 377 9.45 -22.39 37.13
CA GLY A 377 8.25 -21.78 36.57
C GLY A 377 7.29 -22.80 35.99
N ILE A 378 6.30 -22.29 35.27
CA ILE A 378 5.36 -23.11 34.50
C ILE A 378 5.64 -22.86 33.02
N ASP A 379 5.86 -23.95 32.28
CA ASP A 379 5.88 -23.94 30.82
C ASP A 379 4.65 -24.68 30.27
N ARG A 380 4.24 -24.28 29.05
CA ARG A 380 3.11 -24.89 28.34
C ARG A 380 3.66 -25.84 27.27
N MET A 381 3.27 -27.11 27.32
CA MET A 381 3.70 -28.13 26.37
C MET A 381 3.40 -27.73 24.92
N ASP A 382 2.15 -27.30 24.67
CA ASP A 382 1.74 -26.60 23.45
C ASP A 382 1.55 -25.10 23.75
N SER A 383 2.41 -24.28 23.12
CA SER A 383 2.40 -22.81 23.26
C SER A 383 1.13 -22.14 22.71
N LYS A 384 0.33 -22.84 21.89
CA LYS A 384 -0.95 -22.38 21.34
C LYS A 384 -2.11 -22.57 22.32
N LYS A 385 -1.98 -23.49 23.28
CA LYS A 385 -2.97 -23.75 24.33
C LYS A 385 -2.72 -22.87 25.57
N GLY A 386 -3.72 -22.81 26.44
CA GLY A 386 -3.69 -22.06 27.70
C GLY A 386 -2.94 -22.76 28.84
N TYR A 387 -3.09 -22.20 30.05
CA TYR A 387 -2.66 -22.81 31.30
C TYR A 387 -3.78 -23.71 31.83
N VAL A 388 -3.77 -24.93 31.32
CA VAL A 388 -4.67 -26.04 31.69
C VAL A 388 -3.80 -27.20 32.17
N LEU A 389 -4.26 -27.98 33.15
CA LEU A 389 -3.43 -28.96 33.87
C LEU A 389 -2.74 -29.99 32.97
N ASP A 390 -3.41 -30.43 31.90
CA ASP A 390 -2.89 -31.39 30.92
C ASP A 390 -1.88 -30.79 29.93
N ASN A 391 -1.75 -29.46 29.89
CA ASN A 391 -0.85 -28.75 28.98
C ASN A 391 0.33 -28.07 29.69
N ILE A 392 0.45 -28.17 31.01
CA ILE A 392 1.50 -27.46 31.75
C ILE A 392 2.42 -28.38 32.51
N ASN A 393 3.67 -27.96 32.65
CA ASN A 393 4.67 -28.65 33.45
C ASN A 393 5.61 -27.65 34.14
N ALA A 394 6.23 -28.11 35.23
CA ALA A 394 7.25 -27.35 35.94
C ALA A 394 8.49 -27.22 35.07
N CYS A 395 8.98 -26.01 34.85
CA CYS A 395 10.11 -25.76 33.96
C CYS A 395 11.01 -24.65 34.48
N CYS A 396 12.32 -24.89 34.50
CA CYS A 396 13.28 -23.87 34.86
C CYS A 396 13.28 -22.73 33.83
N GLY A 397 13.71 -21.53 34.25
CA GLY A 397 13.71 -20.33 33.41
C GLY A 397 14.56 -20.47 32.15
N GLU A 398 15.68 -21.17 32.23
CA GLU A 398 16.58 -21.41 31.09
C GLU A 398 15.94 -22.29 30.01
N CYS A 399 15.32 -23.42 30.40
CA CYS A 399 14.65 -24.32 29.46
C CYS A 399 13.42 -23.64 28.83
N ASN A 400 12.63 -22.91 29.63
CA ASN A 400 11.46 -22.17 29.12
C ASN A 400 11.90 -21.08 28.11
N TYR A 401 13.02 -20.39 28.39
CA TYR A 401 13.58 -19.42 27.44
C TYR A 401 14.05 -20.08 26.13
N MET A 402 14.73 -21.22 26.22
CA MET A 402 15.18 -21.97 25.05
C MET A 402 14.02 -22.52 24.22
N LYS A 403 12.98 -23.06 24.85
CA LYS A 403 11.78 -23.60 24.17
C LYS A 403 10.89 -22.49 23.59
N ASN A 404 10.77 -21.36 24.27
CA ASN A 404 10.11 -20.16 23.76
C ASN A 404 8.67 -20.43 23.28
N ILE A 405 8.38 -20.19 21.99
CA ILE A 405 7.07 -20.43 21.38
C ILE A 405 6.95 -21.82 20.73
N TRP A 406 8.05 -22.57 20.64
CA TRP A 406 8.05 -23.89 20.02
C TRP A 406 7.36 -24.88 20.95
N ASP A 407 6.65 -25.83 20.36
CA ASP A 407 6.12 -26.95 21.13
C ASP A 407 7.24 -27.92 21.52
N TYR A 408 6.90 -28.87 22.37
CA TYR A 408 7.86 -29.84 22.90
C TYR A 408 8.56 -30.65 21.79
N ASP A 409 7.82 -31.20 20.83
CA ASP A 409 8.39 -32.09 19.81
C ASP A 409 9.29 -31.32 18.84
N GLU A 410 8.88 -30.14 18.39
CA GLU A 410 9.72 -29.25 17.57
C GLU A 410 11.03 -28.91 18.30
N PHE A 411 10.94 -28.61 19.59
CA PHE A 411 12.10 -28.28 20.42
C PHE A 411 13.05 -29.47 20.58
N ILE A 412 12.55 -30.65 20.95
CA ILE A 412 13.38 -31.86 21.13
C ILE A 412 14.04 -32.27 19.81
N ASN A 413 13.30 -32.29 18.70
CA ASN A 413 13.86 -32.60 17.38
C ASN A 413 14.97 -31.61 17.00
N LYS A 414 14.82 -30.33 17.38
CA LYS A 414 15.86 -29.34 17.16
C LYS A 414 17.12 -29.63 17.97
N LEU A 415 16.98 -30.01 19.24
CA LEU A 415 18.12 -30.39 20.07
C LEU A 415 18.83 -31.61 19.50
N VAL A 416 18.11 -32.62 19.00
CA VAL A 416 18.71 -33.79 18.33
C VAL A 416 19.56 -33.34 17.14
N ALA A 417 19.02 -32.50 16.26
CA ALA A 417 19.78 -31.98 15.12
C ALA A 417 21.03 -31.17 15.53
N ILE A 418 20.97 -30.45 16.66
CA ILE A 418 22.13 -29.74 17.22
C ILE A 418 23.17 -30.73 17.73
N TYR A 419 22.75 -31.72 18.51
CA TYR A 419 23.62 -32.74 19.07
C TYR A 419 24.33 -33.54 17.96
N GLU A 420 23.60 -34.07 16.99
CA GLU A 420 24.16 -34.86 15.89
C GLU A 420 25.22 -34.10 15.08
N LYS A 421 25.01 -32.78 14.88
CA LYS A 421 25.96 -31.94 14.16
C LYS A 421 27.24 -31.65 14.96
N ASN A 422 27.20 -31.78 16.29
CA ASN A 422 28.30 -31.36 17.19
C ASN A 422 28.86 -32.50 18.06
N LYS A 423 28.36 -33.73 17.99
CA LYS A 423 28.78 -34.86 18.83
C LYS A 423 30.29 -35.15 18.75
N ASP A 424 30.89 -35.04 17.57
CA ASP A 424 32.34 -35.24 17.40
C ASP A 424 33.15 -34.13 18.06
N ARG A 425 32.59 -32.92 18.17
CA ARG A 425 33.23 -31.80 18.85
C ARG A 425 33.20 -32.00 20.36
N ILE A 426 32.07 -32.48 20.89
CA ILE A 426 31.90 -32.79 22.32
C ILE A 426 32.94 -33.82 22.76
N ASN A 427 33.07 -34.92 22.00
CA ASN A 427 33.99 -36.03 22.32
C ASN A 427 35.48 -35.63 22.30
N ASN A 428 35.86 -34.59 21.56
CA ASN A 428 37.26 -34.15 21.44
C ASN A 428 37.67 -33.06 22.45
N GLU A 429 36.71 -32.35 23.07
CA GLU A 429 36.97 -31.23 23.99
C GLU A 429 37.01 -31.63 25.48
N GLU A 430 36.83 -32.91 25.83
CA GLU A 430 36.83 -33.43 27.22
C GLU A 430 38.14 -33.18 28.01
N ASN A 431 39.22 -32.70 27.37
CA ASN A 431 40.55 -32.50 27.97
C ASN A 431 40.97 -31.04 28.21
N LYS A 432 40.05 -30.07 28.21
CA LYS A 432 40.38 -28.67 28.56
C LYS A 432 39.51 -28.17 29.70
N ASP A 433 40.15 -27.94 30.85
CA ASP A 433 39.60 -27.15 31.95
C ASP A 433 39.20 -25.78 31.40
N PHE A 434 37.90 -25.60 31.14
CA PHE A 434 37.34 -24.34 30.68
C PHE A 434 36.99 -23.49 31.91
N GLU A 435 37.61 -22.32 32.01
CA GLU A 435 37.12 -21.27 32.90
C GLU A 435 35.62 -21.05 32.65
N LEU A 436 34.82 -21.15 33.71
CA LEU A 436 33.38 -20.91 33.79
C LEU A 436 33.01 -19.45 33.47
N VAL A 437 33.33 -19.00 32.26
CA VAL A 437 33.15 -17.60 31.85
C VAL A 437 31.86 -17.51 31.05
N ASN A 438 30.79 -17.19 31.80
CA ASN A 438 29.43 -16.83 31.36
C ASN A 438 28.38 -17.97 31.36
N ASN A 439 28.10 -18.52 32.54
CA ASN A 439 26.83 -19.23 32.82
C ASN A 439 25.60 -18.30 32.82
N ILE A 440 25.83 -16.99 32.71
CA ILE A 440 24.82 -15.94 32.81
C ILE A 440 24.65 -15.31 31.43
N ILE A 441 23.40 -15.19 30.98
CA ILE A 441 23.01 -14.34 29.84
C ILE A 441 23.48 -12.90 30.17
N PRO A 442 24.53 -12.34 29.53
CA PRO A 442 25.02 -11.02 29.88
C PRO A 442 23.91 -9.98 29.68
N ARG A 443 23.73 -9.08 30.65
CA ARG A 443 22.80 -7.95 30.49
C ARG A 443 23.26 -7.14 29.28
N ASN A 444 22.34 -6.89 28.33
CA ASN A 444 22.63 -6.11 27.13
C ASN A 444 23.30 -4.78 27.52
N LYS A 445 24.36 -4.39 26.80
CA LYS A 445 24.90 -3.02 26.86
C LYS A 445 23.77 -2.00 26.69
N PRO A 446 23.86 -0.81 27.31
CA PRO A 446 22.84 0.21 27.17
C PRO A 446 22.64 0.52 25.68
N LYS A 447 21.38 0.39 25.23
CA LYS A 447 20.97 0.81 23.89
C LYS A 447 21.00 2.34 23.83
N LYS A 448 21.16 2.88 22.62
CA LYS A 448 20.97 4.32 22.38
C LYS A 448 19.59 4.76 22.88
N SER A 449 19.50 5.99 23.38
CA SER A 449 18.23 6.63 23.71
C SER A 449 17.36 6.82 22.47
N ILE A 450 16.07 7.09 22.65
CA ILE A 450 15.14 7.30 21.54
C ILE A 450 15.59 8.51 20.69
N GLU A 451 16.10 9.55 21.32
CA GLU A 451 16.62 10.77 20.70
C GLU A 451 17.88 10.48 19.88
N GLU A 452 18.82 9.73 20.44
CA GLU A 452 20.05 9.30 19.75
C GLU A 452 19.74 8.42 18.54
N ILE A 453 18.75 7.52 18.66
CA ILE A 453 18.28 6.69 17.54
C ILE A 453 17.66 7.55 16.44
N LYS A 454 16.83 8.55 16.79
CA LYS A 454 16.23 9.46 15.81
C LYS A 454 17.30 10.22 15.04
N GLU A 455 18.30 10.76 15.74
CA GLU A 455 19.38 11.53 15.10
C GLU A 455 20.30 10.64 14.26
N ALA A 456 20.71 9.47 14.76
CA ALA A 456 21.49 8.50 13.98
C ALA A 456 20.77 8.07 12.70
N ASN A 457 19.44 7.85 12.76
CA ASN A 457 18.64 7.55 11.58
C ASN A 457 18.54 8.72 10.60
N ARG A 458 18.52 9.96 11.09
CA ARG A 458 18.54 11.18 10.25
C ARG A 458 19.85 11.27 9.48
N ILE A 459 20.99 11.15 10.18
CA ILE A 459 22.33 11.17 9.60
C ILE A 459 22.50 10.03 8.59
N TYR A 460 22.06 8.81 8.92
CA TYR A 460 22.11 7.67 8.00
C TYR A 460 21.34 7.95 6.70
N LYS A 461 20.11 8.47 6.81
CA LYS A 461 19.29 8.83 5.62
C LYS A 461 19.93 9.95 4.81
N GLN A 462 20.62 10.89 5.45
CA GLN A 462 21.38 11.93 4.75
C GLN A 462 22.55 11.34 3.98
N ARG A 463 23.39 10.51 4.63
CA ARG A 463 24.52 9.82 3.97
C ARG A 463 24.07 8.94 2.80
N GLN A 464 22.94 8.23 2.93
CA GLN A 464 22.38 7.45 1.83
C GLN A 464 21.95 8.32 0.65
N ARG A 465 21.36 9.50 0.92
CA ARG A 465 21.03 10.46 -0.14
C ARG A 465 22.28 11.04 -0.80
N GLU A 466 23.33 11.31 -0.03
CA GLU A 466 24.62 11.78 -0.54
C GLU A 466 25.28 10.71 -1.43
N LYS A 467 25.36 9.46 -0.99
CA LYS A 467 25.83 8.33 -1.81
C LYS A 467 25.02 8.14 -3.08
N LEU A 468 23.70 8.32 -3.02
CA LEU A 468 22.84 8.29 -4.21
C LEU A 468 23.11 9.50 -5.11
N LYS A 469 23.33 10.69 -4.56
CA LYS A 469 23.69 11.88 -5.36
C LYS A 469 25.05 11.72 -6.03
N GLU A 470 26.02 11.12 -5.35
CA GLU A 470 27.34 10.81 -5.90
C GLU A 470 27.20 9.77 -7.02
N LYS A 471 26.56 8.63 -6.74
CA LYS A 471 26.34 7.54 -7.71
C LYS A 471 25.53 7.96 -8.95
N TYR A 472 24.50 8.80 -8.81
CA TYR A 472 23.63 9.21 -9.92
C TYR A 472 23.96 10.62 -10.46
N GLY A 473 24.88 11.34 -9.82
CA GLY A 473 25.36 12.66 -10.23
C GLY A 473 26.49 12.58 -11.26
N GLU A 474 27.24 11.49 -11.29
CA GLU A 474 28.27 11.23 -12.28
C GLU A 474 27.67 10.92 -13.66
N GLU A 475 28.07 11.70 -14.68
CA GLU A 475 27.66 11.51 -16.08
C GLU A 475 28.01 10.10 -16.62
N GLU A 476 29.05 9.48 -16.07
CA GLU A 476 29.52 8.15 -16.45
C GLU A 476 28.50 7.05 -16.09
N TYR A 477 27.91 7.10 -14.89
CA TYR A 477 26.86 6.17 -14.49
C TYR A 477 25.59 6.34 -15.34
N LYS A 478 25.21 7.57 -15.69
CA LYS A 478 24.07 7.82 -16.59
C LYS A 478 24.29 7.21 -17.97
N LYS A 479 25.52 7.28 -18.50
CA LYS A 479 25.90 6.65 -19.77
C LYS A 479 25.87 5.13 -19.70
N ILE A 480 26.34 4.53 -18.60
CA ILE A 480 26.28 3.06 -18.38
C ILE A 480 24.82 2.59 -18.31
N ARG A 481 23.98 3.28 -17.53
CA ARG A 481 22.55 2.92 -17.40
C ARG A 481 21.77 3.12 -18.71
N ALA A 482 22.10 4.16 -19.48
CA ALA A 482 21.53 4.36 -20.81
C ALA A 482 21.92 3.24 -21.79
N LYS A 483 23.17 2.77 -21.73
CA LYS A 483 23.64 1.60 -22.50
C LYS A 483 22.91 0.31 -22.11
N GLU A 484 22.74 0.02 -20.82
CA GLU A 484 21.95 -1.14 -20.35
C GLU A 484 20.50 -1.10 -20.84
N ILE A 485 19.86 0.08 -20.80
CA ILE A 485 18.47 0.24 -21.27
C ILE A 485 18.40 0.08 -22.79
N ALA A 486 19.41 0.54 -23.53
CA ALA A 486 19.48 0.35 -24.99
C ALA A 486 19.71 -1.12 -25.37
N SER A 487 20.53 -1.87 -24.64
CA SER A 487 20.73 -3.30 -24.88
C SER A 487 19.52 -4.16 -24.55
N TYR A 488 18.63 -3.71 -23.66
CA TYR A 488 17.34 -4.35 -23.40
C TYR A 488 16.26 -4.03 -24.45
N ARG A 489 16.49 -3.03 -25.30
CA ARG A 489 15.58 -2.56 -26.35
C ARG A 489 15.99 -2.99 -27.76
N ALA A 490 17.21 -3.48 -27.90
CA ALA A 490 17.70 -4.20 -29.09
C ALA A 490 17.34 -5.67 -28.94
#